data_AF-A0A3B3UG86-F1
#
_entry.id   AF-A0A3B3UG86-F1
#
_cell.length_a   1.000
_cell.length_b   1.000
_cell.length_c   1.000
_cell.angle_alpha   90.00
_cell.angle_beta   90.00
_cell.angle_gamma   90.00
#
_symmetry.space_group_name_H-M   'P 1'
#
loop_
_entity.id
_entity.type
_entity.pdbx_description
1 polymer ?
#
loop_
_entity_poly.entity_id
_entity_poly.type
_entity_poly.pdbx_seq_one_letter_code
_entity_poly.pdbx_strand_id
1 'polypeptide(L)'
;FNAENIKKTENTCAVFLLTSEPVTDDAQASSEGDQTPDKNKKKNRCFSCRKKVGLTGFDCRCGNLFCAIHRYSDKHDCPYDYRSAAAARIRKENPIVVAEKIQKL
;
A
#
# COMPACT_ATOMS: atom_id res chain seq x y z
N PHE A 1 12.48 -35.96 21.72
CA PHE A 1 13.94 -36.02 21.70
C PHE A 1 14.35 -36.69 20.40
N ASN A 2 15.33 -36.09 19.71
CA ASN A 2 15.94 -36.50 18.44
C ASN A 2 15.10 -36.05 17.21
N ALA A 3 15.42 -34.96 16.50
CA ALA A 3 16.66 -34.48 15.86
C ALA A 3 16.89 -35.07 14.46
N GLU A 4 17.36 -34.19 13.56
CA GLU A 4 17.90 -34.43 12.21
C GLU A 4 16.86 -34.53 11.07
N ASN A 5 16.98 -33.90 9.90
CA ASN A 5 17.97 -32.98 9.35
C ASN A 5 17.40 -32.34 8.06
N ILE A 6 17.50 -31.00 7.97
CA ILE A 6 17.90 -30.18 6.82
C ILE A 6 17.71 -30.76 5.41
N LYS A 7 16.80 -30.14 4.65
CA LYS A 7 17.07 -29.72 3.26
C LYS A 7 16.57 -28.30 3.05
N LYS A 8 17.41 -27.34 3.43
CA LYS A 8 17.35 -25.96 2.92
C LYS A 8 17.65 -26.02 1.41
N THR A 9 16.73 -25.53 0.60
CA THR A 9 17.04 -25.10 -0.76
C THR A 9 16.79 -23.61 -0.83
N GLU A 10 17.80 -22.86 -0.37
CA GLU A 10 17.95 -21.43 -0.60
C GLU A 10 18.29 -21.28 -2.08
N ASN A 11 17.32 -20.83 -2.89
CA ASN A 11 17.55 -20.52 -4.30
C ASN A 11 18.09 -19.09 -4.39
N THR A 12 19.38 -18.96 -4.09
CA THR A 12 20.17 -17.75 -4.34
C THR A 12 20.63 -17.77 -5.79
N CYS A 13 20.01 -16.95 -6.65
CA CYS A 13 20.55 -16.64 -7.97
C CYS A 13 20.86 -15.13 -8.04
N ALA A 14 22.07 -14.84 -7.58
CA ALA A 14 23.09 -14.03 -8.23
C ALA A 14 22.64 -12.98 -9.28
N VAL A 15 22.95 -11.73 -8.92
CA VAL A 15 23.46 -10.61 -9.75
C VAL A 15 22.64 -10.11 -10.95
N PHE A 16 22.01 -8.94 -10.75
CA PHE A 16 22.05 -7.88 -11.75
C PHE A 16 22.38 -6.55 -11.01
N LEU A 17 23.68 -6.25 -10.94
CA LEU A 17 24.20 -4.92 -10.64
C LEU A 17 24.30 -4.13 -11.95
N LEU A 18 24.43 -2.80 -11.81
CA LEU A 18 24.65 -1.71 -12.79
C LEU A 18 23.36 -0.92 -13.12
N THR A 19 23.25 0.39 -12.86
CA THR A 19 24.21 1.42 -12.45
C THR A 19 23.49 2.52 -11.65
N SER A 20 24.14 3.00 -10.57
CA SER A 20 23.80 4.26 -9.92
C SER A 20 24.66 5.37 -10.52
N GLU A 21 24.06 6.32 -11.22
CA GLU A 21 24.73 7.57 -11.61
C GLU A 21 24.50 8.64 -10.53
N PRO A 22 25.57 9.25 -9.99
CA PRO A 22 25.46 10.43 -9.15
C PRO A 22 25.41 11.68 -10.04
N VAL A 23 24.25 12.32 -10.12
CA VAL A 23 24.13 13.67 -10.70
C VAL A 23 24.17 14.71 -9.59
N THR A 24 24.83 15.81 -9.96
CA THR A 24 25.52 16.79 -9.15
C THR A 24 24.64 17.72 -8.34
N ASP A 25 25.28 18.22 -7.28
CA ASP A 25 24.94 19.36 -6.44
C ASP A 25 24.54 20.59 -7.27
N ASP A 26 23.39 21.17 -6.97
CA ASP A 26 23.12 22.58 -7.20
C ASP A 26 22.38 23.13 -5.98
N ALA A 27 23.19 23.58 -5.02
CA ALA A 27 22.78 24.49 -3.98
C ALA A 27 22.31 25.82 -4.60
N GLN A 28 21.01 26.08 -4.58
CA GLN A 28 20.51 27.45 -4.70
C GLN A 28 19.61 27.80 -3.50
N ALA A 29 20.27 28.31 -2.47
CA ALA A 29 19.66 29.12 -1.45
C ALA A 29 19.15 30.41 -2.10
N SER A 30 17.87 30.72 -1.95
CA SER A 30 17.34 32.07 -2.11
C SER A 30 16.18 32.24 -1.15
N SER A 31 16.26 33.36 -0.44
CA SER A 31 15.64 33.67 0.83
C SER A 31 14.25 34.28 0.68
N GLU A 32 13.48 34.09 1.75
CA GLU A 32 12.50 35.02 2.31
C GLU A 32 11.13 35.21 1.64
N GLY A 33 10.13 35.33 2.53
CA GLY A 33 8.92 36.09 2.29
C GLY A 33 7.74 35.27 1.76
N ASP A 34 6.93 34.75 2.67
CA ASP A 34 5.71 35.47 3.06
C ASP A 34 4.69 34.52 3.70
N GLN A 35 4.25 34.88 4.90
CA GLN A 35 3.19 34.18 5.60
C GLN A 35 1.85 34.54 4.95
N THR A 36 1.14 33.54 4.43
CA THR A 36 -0.26 33.70 4.00
C THR A 36 -1.16 32.59 4.58
N PRO A 37 -2.44 32.92 4.82
CA PRO A 37 -3.12 32.66 6.09
C PRO A 37 -3.87 31.33 6.10
N ASP A 38 -4.11 30.83 7.32
CA ASP A 38 -5.13 29.82 7.63
C ASP A 38 -5.11 28.54 6.77
N LYS A 39 -3.94 27.89 6.69
CA LYS A 39 -3.92 26.44 6.55
C LYS A 39 -4.49 25.86 7.84
N ASN A 40 -5.82 25.79 7.92
CA ASN A 40 -6.57 25.03 8.93
C ASN A 40 -5.86 23.70 9.08
N LYS A 41 -5.06 23.58 10.15
CA LYS A 41 -4.17 22.44 10.38
C LYS A 41 -5.08 21.23 10.39
N LYS A 42 -5.12 20.48 9.28
CA LYS A 42 -5.93 19.26 9.17
C LYS A 42 -5.63 18.48 10.44
N LYS A 43 -6.66 18.32 11.26
CA LYS A 43 -6.52 17.80 12.62
C LYS A 43 -6.20 16.32 12.42
N ASN A 44 -4.92 15.96 12.37
CA ASN A 44 -4.46 14.59 12.15
C ASN A 44 -4.84 13.75 13.38
N ARG A 45 -6.09 13.32 13.44
CA ARG A 45 -6.69 12.54 14.51
C ARG A 45 -7.43 11.35 13.91
N CYS A 46 -7.39 10.24 14.61
CA CYS A 46 -8.15 9.05 14.22
C CYS A 46 -9.66 9.33 14.28
N PHE A 47 -10.42 8.92 13.27
CA PHE A 47 -11.88 9.11 13.26
C PHE A 47 -12.60 8.27 14.33
N SER A 48 -12.10 7.06 14.63
CA SER A 48 -12.69 6.18 15.65
C SER A 48 -12.32 6.60 17.08
N CYS A 49 -11.03 6.73 17.41
CA CYS A 49 -10.59 7.00 18.79
C CYS A 49 -10.13 8.44 19.08
N ARG A 50 -10.15 9.34 18.09
CA ARG A 50 -9.74 10.76 18.21
C ARG A 50 -8.30 11.02 18.71
N LYS A 51 -7.48 9.95 18.85
CA LYS A 51 -6.04 10.01 19.12
C LYS A 51 -5.34 10.78 18.01
N LYS A 52 -4.37 11.64 18.36
CA LYS A 52 -3.56 12.38 17.39
C LYS A 52 -2.65 11.38 16.64
N VAL A 53 -2.80 11.28 15.33
CA VAL A 53 -2.05 10.36 14.46
C VAL A 53 -0.89 11.02 13.72
N GLY A 54 -0.81 12.36 13.74
CA GLY A 54 0.36 13.09 13.23
C GLY A 54 0.69 12.73 11.77
N LEU A 55 1.95 12.38 11.51
CA LEU A 55 2.45 11.94 10.20
C LEU A 55 2.16 10.45 9.93
N THR A 56 1.97 9.64 10.98
CA THR A 56 1.79 8.17 10.90
C THR A 56 0.31 7.75 10.79
N GLY A 57 -0.52 8.64 10.26
CA GLY A 57 -1.93 8.35 10.01
C GLY A 57 -2.12 7.46 8.80
N PHE A 58 -2.96 6.44 8.93
CA PHE A 58 -3.35 5.58 7.82
C PHE A 58 -4.66 6.06 7.24
N ASP A 59 -4.68 6.26 5.93
CA ASP A 59 -5.89 6.50 5.15
C ASP A 59 -6.64 5.19 4.92
N CYS A 60 -7.96 5.24 5.10
CA CYS A 60 -8.85 4.15 4.70
C CYS A 60 -9.57 4.51 3.40
N ARG A 61 -10.05 3.49 2.67
CA ARG A 61 -10.82 3.65 1.44
C ARG A 61 -12.14 4.40 1.62
N CYS A 62 -12.65 4.47 2.85
CA CYS A 62 -13.80 5.31 3.19
C CYS A 62 -13.47 6.81 3.31
N GLY A 63 -12.21 7.23 3.06
CA GLY A 63 -11.77 8.63 3.09
C GLY A 63 -11.40 9.17 4.47
N ASN A 64 -11.49 8.35 5.52
CA ASN A 64 -11.14 8.73 6.90
C ASN A 64 -9.72 8.33 7.27
N LEU A 65 -9.16 9.02 8.27
CA LEU A 65 -7.82 8.82 8.81
C LEU A 65 -7.86 8.06 10.14
N PHE A 66 -6.99 7.07 10.30
CA PHE A 66 -6.97 6.17 11.46
C PHE A 66 -5.56 5.97 12.04
N CYS A 67 -5.50 5.52 13.30
CA CYS A 67 -4.26 5.07 13.93
C CYS A 67 -3.97 3.60 13.59
N ALA A 68 -2.78 3.10 13.94
CA ALA A 68 -2.36 1.72 13.65
C ALA A 68 -3.38 0.65 14.10
N ILE A 69 -4.09 0.88 15.20
CA ILE A 69 -5.07 -0.06 15.76
C ILE A 69 -6.39 -0.04 14.98
N HIS A 70 -6.83 1.13 14.50
CA HIS A 70 -8.12 1.30 13.80
C HIS A 70 -7.98 1.32 12.27
N ARG A 71 -6.82 0.93 11.75
CA ARG A 71 -6.52 0.90 10.32
C ARG A 71 -7.41 -0.07 9.55
N TYR A 72 -7.68 -1.23 10.13
CA TYR A 72 -8.43 -2.31 9.48
C TYR A 72 -9.93 -2.04 9.46
N SER A 73 -10.60 -2.50 8.41
CA SER A 73 -12.05 -2.34 8.21
C SER A 73 -12.91 -3.03 9.25
N ASP A 74 -12.37 -3.96 10.03
CA ASP A 74 -13.11 -4.61 11.12
C ASP A 74 -13.12 -3.76 12.41
N LYS A 75 -12.22 -2.76 12.48
CA LYS A 75 -12.00 -1.92 13.67
C LYS A 75 -12.74 -0.59 13.59
N HIS A 76 -13.35 -0.29 12.45
CA HIS A 76 -14.23 0.86 12.24
C HIS A 76 -15.32 0.43 11.26
N ASP A 77 -16.55 0.91 11.43
CA ASP A 77 -17.64 0.58 10.49
C ASP A 77 -17.38 1.24 9.12
N CYS A 78 -16.57 0.58 8.29
CA CYS A 78 -16.15 1.06 6.99
C CYS A 78 -17.35 0.97 6.02
N PRO A 79 -17.89 2.09 5.51
CA PRO A 79 -19.01 2.06 4.56
C PRO A 79 -18.59 1.59 3.15
N TYR A 80 -17.31 1.33 2.93
CA TYR A 80 -16.79 0.91 1.64
C TYR A 80 -17.04 -0.58 1.39
N ASP A 81 -17.73 -0.91 0.31
CA ASP A 81 -17.99 -2.31 -0.06
C ASP A 81 -16.79 -2.92 -0.81
N TYR A 82 -15.96 -3.63 -0.05
CA TYR A 82 -14.80 -4.35 -0.59
C TYR A 82 -15.19 -5.49 -1.52
N ARG A 83 -16.38 -6.09 -1.35
CA ARG A 83 -16.79 -7.30 -2.07
C ARG A 83 -17.17 -6.97 -3.50
N SER A 84 -18.01 -5.96 -3.71
CA SER A 84 -18.38 -5.53 -5.06
C SER A 84 -17.18 -4.99 -5.84
N ALA A 85 -16.32 -4.21 -5.19
CA ALA A 85 -15.09 -3.69 -5.79
C ALA A 85 -14.14 -4.82 -6.24
N ALA A 86 -13.92 -5.83 -5.40
CA ALA A 86 -13.10 -6.98 -5.75
C ALA A 86 -13.74 -7.81 -6.89
N ALA A 87 -15.05 -8.05 -6.82
CA ALA A 87 -15.75 -8.80 -7.87
C ALA A 87 -15.69 -8.10 -9.23
N ALA A 88 -15.82 -6.77 -9.27
CA ALA A 88 -15.69 -6.00 -10.50
C ALA A 88 -14.28 -6.13 -11.11
N ARG A 89 -13.24 -6.12 -10.28
CA ARG A 89 -11.86 -6.34 -10.75
C ARG A 89 -11.65 -7.75 -11.29
N ILE A 90 -12.10 -8.78 -10.57
CA ILE A 90 -11.97 -10.18 -11.00
C ILE A 90 -12.72 -10.41 -12.32
N ARG A 91 -13.93 -9.87 -12.49
CA ARG A 91 -14.67 -9.98 -13.76
C ARG A 91 -13.96 -9.34 -14.93
N LYS A 92 -13.28 -8.21 -14.70
CA LYS A 92 -12.51 -7.52 -15.74
C LYS A 92 -11.23 -8.30 -16.12
N GLU A 93 -10.60 -8.92 -15.13
CA GLU A 93 -9.31 -9.61 -15.29
C GLU A 93 -9.43 -11.09 -15.68
N ASN A 94 -10.60 -11.71 -15.57
CA ASN A 94 -10.78 -13.11 -15.96
C ASN A 94 -11.20 -13.22 -17.43
N PRO A 95 -10.26 -13.49 -18.37
CA PRO A 95 -10.62 -13.77 -19.75
C PRO A 95 -11.44 -15.06 -19.82
N ILE A 96 -12.47 -15.07 -20.66
CA ILE A 96 -13.29 -16.26 -20.85
C ILE A 96 -12.46 -17.30 -21.59
N VAL A 97 -12.03 -18.35 -20.87
CA VAL A 97 -11.32 -19.47 -21.46
C VAL A 97 -12.35 -20.39 -22.12
N VAL A 98 -12.56 -20.21 -23.42
CA VAL A 98 -13.27 -21.19 -24.26
C VAL A 98 -12.23 -22.05 -24.94
N ALA A 99 -12.07 -23.29 -24.48
CA ALA A 99 -11.29 -24.28 -25.21
C ALA A 99 -12.22 -24.98 -26.21
N GLU A 100 -11.84 -25.00 -27.49
CA GLU A 100 -12.49 -25.88 -28.47
C GLU A 100 -12.33 -27.34 -28.03
N LYS A 101 -13.41 -28.11 -28.16
CA LYS A 101 -13.44 -29.51 -27.79
C LYS A 101 -12.49 -30.29 -28.69
N ILE A 102 -11.33 -30.64 -28.13
CA ILE A 102 -10.28 -31.39 -28.83
C ILE A 102 -10.87 -32.70 -29.39
N GLN A 103 -10.73 -32.91 -30.69
CA GLN A 103 -11.11 -34.17 -31.32
C GLN A 103 -10.11 -35.26 -30.93
N LYS A 104 -10.63 -36.39 -30.44
CA LYS A 104 -9.82 -37.57 -30.09
C LYS A 104 -9.16 -38.10 -31.36
N LEU A 105 -7.84 -38.29 -31.30
CA LEU A 105 -7.05 -39.00 -32.32
C LEU A 105 -7.28 -40.51 -32.21
#